data_AF-A0A961Z1I0-F1
#
_entry.id   AF-A0A961Z1I0-F1
#
_cell.length_a   1.000
_cell.length_b   1.000
_cell.length_c   1.000
_cell.angle_alpha   90.00
_cell.angle_beta   90.00
_cell.angle_gamma   90.00
#
_symmetry.space_group_name_H-M   'P 1'
#
loop_
_entity.id
_entity.type
_entity.pdbx_description
1 polymer ?
#
loop_
_entity_poly.entity_id
_entity_poly.type
_entity_poly.pdbx_seq_one_letter_code
_entity_poly.pdbx_strand_id
1 'polypeptide(L)'
;LKQRKDIPEEIRRLILGEITDPGYLASKGFGQQSRDIALLDWLGKIASNRDWVWQQSLVDWSWTDRNGVTRTRRATPFWLMAEADRLRAQAHYLDVDDARASRTLAERMEEAGRSALDDIDTSNIPNDFKQMPNSPRYGSMRGLIVRKEIYNDIVGTLRITTGDESFAEKILGHGGLATKATQLWKWPLALDTRLPTPTGWTTMGEVQVGDRLFDEHGRVCDVLEVKEVLHGRECFEVGFSDGAKIVADRDHLWFVLNSVRDAKILTTGQIMDTLTTGPRGDHRHSVPVTEALILPDVDLPIPPYALGVWLGDGCSGSARVCAGKDDVNEIIDNLERSGVRCSEGTTRQDGLRVFAIQKESTNCLRNHDPSDVRPNGKGCLACERERKKNALSPVTNPDIPALMRDQGILDDKHIPSLYLRASKEQRMELLRGLMDTDGWADKNRCSFGTSNPRLRDDVVELLRSLGYKPVVREHQPTNTATGKQGKTAWKIQYAAYADEPVFHLERKRDRLAPAPKTRQRSRTRQIVSVTPVPSVPVRCIGVSSRSELFLAGDGFIPTHNSKVAANPPAQIRNFVSNGVLLHLSGVPFHKVPLRVIQAVKQIRARAQGRPASEWKHYDVARRYGV
;
A
#
# COMPACT_ATOMS: atom_id res chain seq x y z
N LEU A 1 -3.07 -35.22 -2.07
CA LEU A 1 -3.14 -34.11 -1.08
C LEU A 1 -4.38 -34.18 -0.18
N LYS A 2 -5.63 -34.30 -0.71
CA LYS A 2 -6.87 -34.34 0.10
C LYS A 2 -6.98 -35.44 1.16
N GLN A 3 -6.26 -36.57 1.02
CA GLN A 3 -6.36 -37.72 1.94
C GLN A 3 -5.13 -37.91 2.87
N ARG A 4 -4.19 -36.96 2.86
CA ARG A 4 -2.98 -36.98 3.70
C ARG A 4 -3.32 -36.43 5.10
N LYS A 5 -3.46 -37.33 6.09
CA LYS A 5 -3.80 -36.98 7.50
C LYS A 5 -2.62 -36.40 8.30
N ASP A 6 -1.41 -36.50 7.77
CA ASP A 6 -0.16 -35.99 8.33
C ASP A 6 0.01 -34.47 8.18
N ILE A 7 -0.82 -33.83 7.35
CA ILE A 7 -0.83 -32.38 7.15
C ILE A 7 -2.03 -31.79 7.93
N PRO A 8 -1.81 -30.77 8.79
CA PRO A 8 -2.89 -30.05 9.49
C PRO A 8 -3.98 -29.59 8.52
N GLU A 9 -5.24 -29.73 8.94
CA GLU A 9 -6.42 -29.45 8.09
C GLU A 9 -6.40 -28.04 7.48
N GLU A 10 -5.91 -27.06 8.24
CA GLU A 10 -5.76 -25.66 7.86
C GLU A 10 -4.77 -25.46 6.69
N ILE A 11 -3.63 -26.15 6.73
CA ILE A 11 -2.62 -26.13 5.67
C ILE A 11 -3.15 -26.87 4.44
N ARG A 12 -3.94 -27.93 4.64
CA ARG A 12 -4.61 -28.64 3.54
C ARG A 12 -5.61 -27.73 2.81
N ARG A 13 -6.36 -26.91 3.54
CA ARG A 13 -7.27 -25.89 2.97
C ARG A 13 -6.54 -24.77 2.22
N LEU A 14 -5.40 -24.31 2.75
CA LEU A 14 -4.56 -23.30 2.11
C LEU A 14 -3.97 -23.80 0.77
N ILE A 15 -3.44 -25.03 0.75
CA ILE A 15 -2.81 -25.63 -0.44
C ILE A 15 -3.84 -26.02 -1.51
N LEU A 16 -5.06 -26.41 -1.10
CA LEU A 16 -6.12 -26.84 -2.03
C LEU A 16 -6.94 -25.68 -2.62
N GLY A 17 -6.64 -24.43 -2.28
CA GLY A 17 -7.14 -23.27 -3.00
C GLY A 17 -8.63 -22.99 -2.87
N GLU A 18 -9.26 -23.34 -1.75
CA GLU A 18 -10.60 -22.84 -1.43
C GLU A 18 -10.47 -21.44 -0.81
N ILE A 19 -10.32 -20.44 -1.69
CA ILE A 19 -10.43 -19.03 -1.35
C ILE A 19 -11.90 -18.79 -0.96
N THR A 20 -12.19 -18.57 0.32
CA THR A 20 -13.57 -18.43 0.82
C THR A 20 -14.10 -17.00 0.82
N ASP A 21 -13.33 -16.00 0.35
CA ASP A 21 -13.84 -14.63 0.28
C ASP A 21 -14.91 -14.49 -0.82
N PRO A 22 -16.19 -14.27 -0.48
CA PRO A 22 -17.27 -14.20 -1.46
C PRO A 22 -17.09 -13.03 -2.43
N GLY A 23 -16.43 -11.95 -2.00
CA GLY A 23 -16.12 -10.79 -2.84
C GLY A 23 -15.08 -11.09 -3.91
N TYR A 24 -14.00 -11.77 -3.54
CA TYR A 24 -12.98 -12.28 -4.46
C TYR A 24 -13.54 -13.36 -5.39
N LEU A 25 -14.34 -14.32 -4.89
CA LEU A 25 -14.97 -15.35 -5.71
C LEU A 25 -16.01 -14.77 -6.68
N ALA A 26 -16.80 -13.77 -6.26
CA ALA A 26 -17.73 -13.06 -7.14
C ALA A 26 -16.98 -12.24 -8.19
N SER A 27 -15.93 -11.50 -7.80
CA SER A 27 -15.11 -10.71 -8.72
C SER A 27 -14.37 -11.58 -9.74
N LYS A 28 -13.83 -12.73 -9.30
CA LYS A 28 -13.19 -13.72 -10.18
C LYS A 28 -14.21 -14.42 -11.08
N GLY A 29 -15.39 -14.76 -10.55
CA GLY A 29 -16.50 -15.32 -11.31
C GLY A 29 -16.94 -14.38 -12.44
N PHE A 30 -17.39 -13.17 -12.10
CA PHE A 30 -17.86 -12.19 -13.09
C PHE A 30 -16.74 -11.72 -14.02
N GLY A 31 -15.54 -11.44 -13.50
CA GLY A 31 -14.42 -10.95 -14.30
C GLY A 31 -13.91 -11.96 -15.33
N GLN A 32 -13.82 -13.24 -14.94
CA GLN A 32 -13.43 -14.31 -15.85
C GLN A 32 -14.51 -14.58 -16.90
N GLN A 33 -15.78 -14.63 -16.49
CA GLN A 33 -16.92 -14.82 -17.39
C GLN A 33 -17.06 -13.67 -18.39
N SER A 34 -16.94 -12.40 -17.96
CA SER A 34 -17.02 -11.24 -18.85
C SER A 34 -15.86 -11.19 -19.85
N ARG A 35 -14.65 -11.58 -19.44
CA ARG A 35 -13.49 -11.70 -20.34
C ARG A 35 -13.71 -12.81 -21.36
N ASP A 36 -14.19 -13.97 -20.91
CA ASP A 36 -14.39 -15.13 -21.77
C ASP A 36 -15.56 -14.88 -22.75
N ILE A 37 -16.61 -14.15 -22.33
CA ILE A 37 -17.69 -13.66 -23.21
C ILE A 37 -17.15 -12.68 -24.26
N ALA A 38 -16.33 -11.71 -23.85
CA ALA A 38 -15.73 -10.74 -24.79
C ALA A 38 -14.79 -11.42 -25.80
N LEU A 39 -14.05 -12.44 -25.36
CA LEU A 39 -13.20 -13.26 -26.23
C LEU A 39 -14.05 -14.06 -27.23
N LEU A 40 -15.15 -14.66 -26.78
CA LEU A 40 -16.06 -15.42 -27.66
C LEU A 40 -16.79 -14.52 -28.65
N ASP A 41 -17.20 -13.30 -28.25
CA ASP A 41 -17.78 -12.29 -29.16
C ASP A 41 -16.76 -11.84 -30.23
N TRP A 42 -15.52 -11.60 -29.83
CA TRP A 42 -14.45 -11.24 -30.75
C TRP A 42 -14.10 -12.37 -31.74
N LEU A 43 -13.97 -13.61 -31.27
CA LEU A 43 -13.78 -14.78 -32.14
C LEU A 43 -14.97 -14.97 -33.10
N GLY A 44 -16.19 -14.67 -32.65
CA GLY A 44 -17.40 -14.64 -33.48
C GLY A 44 -17.34 -13.61 -34.62
N LYS A 45 -16.77 -12.43 -34.35
CA LYS A 45 -16.56 -11.37 -35.36
C LYS A 45 -15.52 -11.76 -36.41
N ILE A 46 -14.44 -12.43 -36.00
CA ILE A 46 -13.41 -12.95 -36.93
C ILE A 46 -14.00 -14.04 -37.81
N ALA A 47 -14.71 -15.01 -37.23
CA ALA A 47 -15.36 -16.10 -37.96
C ALA A 47 -16.40 -15.62 -38.97
N SER A 48 -16.97 -14.43 -38.77
CA SER A 48 -17.97 -13.83 -39.66
C SER A 48 -17.37 -12.92 -40.75
N ASN A 49 -16.04 -12.71 -40.75
CA ASN A 49 -15.38 -11.83 -41.71
C ASN A 49 -15.05 -12.56 -43.02
N ARG A 50 -15.61 -12.04 -44.12
CA ARG A 50 -15.54 -12.64 -45.46
C ARG A 50 -14.14 -12.59 -46.10
N ASP A 51 -13.27 -11.68 -45.67
CA ASP A 51 -11.92 -11.54 -46.23
C ASP A 51 -10.90 -12.43 -45.49
N TRP A 52 -11.26 -12.92 -44.31
CA TRP A 52 -10.38 -13.65 -43.39
C TRP A 52 -10.61 -15.16 -43.39
N VAL A 53 -11.81 -15.59 -43.79
CA VAL A 53 -12.23 -17.00 -43.84
C VAL A 53 -12.39 -17.43 -45.30
N TRP A 54 -11.96 -18.65 -45.62
CA TRP A 54 -12.06 -19.19 -46.97
C TRP A 54 -13.53 -19.30 -47.40
N GLN A 55 -13.90 -18.59 -48.47
CA GLN A 55 -15.31 -18.39 -48.82
C GLN A 55 -16.00 -19.67 -49.32
N GLN A 56 -15.24 -20.64 -49.85
CA GLN A 56 -15.77 -21.93 -50.30
C GLN A 56 -16.20 -22.84 -49.15
N SER A 57 -15.81 -22.52 -47.90
CA SER A 57 -16.25 -23.25 -46.70
C SER A 57 -17.47 -22.61 -46.01
N LEU A 58 -18.25 -21.78 -46.71
CA LEU A 58 -19.47 -21.16 -46.18
C LEU A 58 -20.71 -21.75 -46.86
N VAL A 59 -21.78 -21.88 -46.09
CA VAL A 59 -23.09 -22.33 -46.56
C VAL A 59 -24.15 -21.27 -46.39
N ASP A 60 -25.02 -21.15 -47.39
CA ASP A 60 -26.25 -20.37 -47.31
C ASP A 60 -27.26 -21.12 -46.44
N TRP A 61 -27.47 -20.62 -45.22
CA TRP A 61 -28.45 -21.14 -44.29
C TRP A 61 -29.70 -20.26 -44.30
N SER A 62 -30.85 -20.86 -44.58
CA SER A 62 -32.14 -20.16 -44.54
C SER A 62 -33.08 -20.77 -43.49
N TRP A 63 -33.77 -19.90 -42.76
CA TRP A 63 -34.78 -20.31 -41.80
C TRP A 63 -35.95 -19.33 -41.81
N THR A 64 -37.13 -19.81 -41.45
CA THR A 64 -38.31 -18.97 -41.26
C THR A 64 -38.36 -18.54 -39.81
N ASP A 65 -38.44 -17.24 -39.56
CA ASP A 65 -38.58 -16.71 -38.19
C ASP A 65 -40.01 -16.87 -37.66
N ARG A 66 -40.21 -16.54 -36.37
CA ARG A 66 -41.52 -16.67 -35.69
C ARG A 66 -42.63 -15.82 -36.33
N ASN A 67 -42.29 -14.86 -37.19
CA ASN A 67 -43.25 -14.00 -37.88
C ASN A 67 -43.51 -14.48 -39.33
N GLY A 68 -43.03 -15.68 -39.69
CA GLY A 68 -43.21 -16.24 -41.03
C GLY A 68 -42.25 -15.70 -42.08
N VAL A 69 -41.21 -14.94 -41.69
CA VAL A 69 -40.27 -14.32 -42.63
C VAL A 69 -39.07 -15.25 -42.84
N THR A 70 -38.82 -15.65 -44.08
CA THR A 70 -37.60 -16.39 -44.45
C THR A 70 -36.40 -15.46 -44.39
N ARG A 71 -35.45 -15.80 -43.51
CA ARG A 71 -34.15 -15.14 -43.37
C ARG A 71 -33.08 -16.06 -43.92
N THR A 72 -32.12 -15.48 -44.64
CA THR A 72 -30.96 -16.21 -45.17
C THR A 72 -29.68 -15.59 -44.63
N ARG A 73 -28.75 -16.45 -44.20
CA ARG A 73 -27.42 -16.07 -43.72
C ARG A 73 -26.40 -17.04 -44.28
N ARG A 74 -25.33 -16.51 -44.89
CA ARG A 74 -24.11 -17.30 -45.10
C ARG A 74 -23.41 -17.52 -43.77
N ALA A 75 -23.26 -18.77 -43.38
CA ALA A 75 -22.63 -19.18 -42.14
C ALA A 75 -21.63 -20.31 -42.39
N THR A 76 -20.71 -20.52 -41.46
CA THR A 76 -19.81 -21.68 -41.53
C THR A 76 -20.57 -22.94 -41.09
N PRO A 77 -20.25 -24.13 -41.63
CA PRO A 77 -20.80 -25.40 -41.17
C PRO A 77 -20.68 -25.61 -39.65
N PHE A 78 -19.54 -25.21 -39.07
CA PHE A 78 -19.30 -25.27 -37.64
C PHE A 78 -20.13 -24.27 -36.83
N TRP A 79 -20.44 -23.08 -37.36
CA TRP A 79 -21.36 -22.16 -36.70
C TRP A 79 -22.76 -22.76 -36.63
N LEU A 80 -23.22 -23.43 -37.69
CA LEU A 80 -24.51 -24.11 -37.69
C LEU A 80 -24.55 -25.23 -36.63
N MET A 81 -23.49 -26.03 -36.52
CA MET A 81 -23.40 -27.09 -35.50
C MET A 81 -23.36 -26.52 -34.07
N ALA A 82 -22.53 -25.49 -33.83
CA ALA A 82 -22.42 -24.87 -32.50
C ALA A 82 -23.72 -24.16 -32.09
N GLU A 83 -24.40 -23.52 -33.03
CA GLU A 83 -25.69 -22.87 -32.80
C GLU A 83 -26.80 -23.91 -32.61
N ALA A 84 -26.75 -25.06 -33.30
CA ALA A 84 -27.63 -26.19 -33.03
C ALA A 84 -27.49 -26.70 -31.59
N ASP A 85 -26.27 -26.89 -31.10
CA ASP A 85 -26.02 -27.30 -29.72
C ASP A 85 -26.51 -26.25 -28.71
N ARG A 86 -26.32 -24.97 -28.99
CA ARG A 86 -26.86 -23.87 -28.19
C ARG A 86 -28.39 -23.89 -28.14
N LEU A 87 -29.05 -24.07 -29.28
CA LEU A 87 -30.50 -24.14 -29.39
C LEU A 87 -31.08 -25.37 -28.66
N ARG A 88 -30.36 -26.50 -28.66
CA ARG A 88 -30.73 -27.70 -27.87
C ARG A 88 -30.62 -27.46 -26.37
N ALA A 89 -29.53 -26.85 -25.93
CA ALA A 89 -29.33 -26.51 -24.53
C ALA A 89 -30.39 -25.50 -24.06
N GLN A 90 -30.73 -24.51 -24.89
CA GLN A 90 -31.75 -23.51 -24.58
C GLN A 90 -33.18 -24.08 -24.61
N ALA A 91 -33.46 -25.08 -25.45
CA ALA A 91 -34.78 -25.72 -25.53
C ALA A 91 -35.23 -26.39 -24.23
N HIS A 92 -34.33 -26.60 -23.26
CA HIS A 92 -34.69 -27.09 -21.93
C HIS A 92 -35.45 -26.04 -21.09
N TYR A 93 -35.34 -24.77 -21.44
CA TYR A 93 -35.91 -23.64 -20.69
C TYR A 93 -37.09 -22.96 -21.42
N LEU A 94 -37.59 -23.55 -22.50
CA LEU A 94 -38.70 -23.03 -23.31
C LEU A 94 -39.96 -23.87 -23.12
N ASP A 95 -41.13 -23.27 -23.36
CA ASP A 95 -42.42 -23.98 -23.39
C ASP A 95 -42.44 -25.07 -24.47
N VAL A 96 -43.33 -26.07 -24.31
CA VAL A 96 -43.30 -27.33 -25.06
C VAL A 96 -43.24 -27.14 -26.59
N ASP A 97 -44.02 -26.20 -27.13
CA ASP A 97 -44.07 -25.95 -28.58
C ASP A 97 -42.83 -25.21 -29.09
N ASP A 98 -42.34 -24.23 -28.32
CA ASP A 98 -41.11 -23.49 -28.62
C ASP A 98 -39.86 -24.37 -28.48
N ALA A 99 -39.85 -25.27 -27.51
CA ALA A 99 -38.80 -26.26 -27.32
C ALA A 99 -38.75 -27.25 -28.49
N ARG A 100 -39.92 -27.69 -28.99
CA ARG A 100 -40.01 -28.54 -30.18
C ARG A 100 -39.48 -27.81 -31.42
N ALA A 101 -39.94 -26.59 -31.66
CA ALA A 101 -39.46 -25.77 -32.78
C ALA A 101 -37.95 -25.51 -32.72
N SER A 102 -37.41 -25.23 -31.52
CA SER A 102 -35.97 -25.03 -31.30
C SER A 102 -35.15 -26.30 -31.59
N ARG A 103 -35.63 -27.48 -31.18
CA ARG A 103 -34.97 -28.77 -31.46
C ARG A 103 -34.99 -29.11 -32.95
N THR A 104 -36.13 -28.93 -33.61
CA THR A 104 -36.25 -29.16 -35.06
C THR A 104 -35.36 -28.20 -35.87
N LEU A 105 -35.26 -26.93 -35.44
CA LEU A 105 -34.33 -25.98 -36.05
C LEU A 105 -32.88 -26.42 -35.87
N ALA A 106 -32.51 -26.85 -34.65
CA ALA A 106 -31.17 -27.35 -34.35
C ALA A 106 -30.80 -28.60 -35.18
N GLU A 107 -31.71 -29.54 -35.37
CA GLU A 107 -31.51 -30.72 -36.23
C GLU A 107 -31.20 -30.32 -37.68
N ARG A 108 -32.00 -29.41 -38.25
CA ARG A 108 -31.76 -28.92 -39.61
C ARG A 108 -30.44 -28.15 -39.74
N MET A 109 -30.06 -27.38 -38.72
CA MET A 109 -28.79 -26.67 -38.69
C MET A 109 -27.61 -27.64 -38.64
N GLU A 110 -27.71 -28.69 -37.81
CA GLU A 110 -26.66 -29.69 -37.72
C GLU A 110 -26.53 -30.50 -39.03
N GLU A 111 -27.64 -30.89 -39.65
CA GLU A 111 -27.64 -31.61 -40.92
C GLU A 111 -27.03 -30.77 -42.05
N ALA A 112 -27.43 -29.50 -42.16
CA ALA A 112 -26.83 -28.56 -43.12
C ALA A 112 -25.33 -28.34 -42.84
N GLY A 113 -24.93 -28.32 -41.57
CA GLY A 113 -23.53 -28.25 -41.17
C GLY A 113 -22.73 -29.50 -41.55
N ARG A 114 -23.23 -30.70 -41.26
CA ARG A 114 -22.50 -31.96 -41.58
C ARG A 114 -22.39 -32.20 -43.07
N SER A 115 -23.47 -32.02 -43.83
CA SER A 115 -23.47 -32.18 -45.28
C SER A 115 -22.43 -31.28 -45.94
N ALA A 116 -22.35 -30.03 -45.50
CA ALA A 116 -21.39 -29.07 -46.01
C ALA A 116 -19.95 -29.33 -45.58
N LEU A 117 -19.73 -30.07 -44.49
CA LEU A 117 -18.39 -30.49 -44.07
C LEU A 117 -17.83 -31.60 -44.96
N ASP A 118 -18.70 -32.50 -45.41
CA ASP A 118 -18.33 -33.57 -46.34
C ASP A 118 -18.04 -33.03 -47.75
N ASP A 119 -18.66 -31.90 -48.13
CA ASP A 119 -18.45 -31.23 -49.43
C ASP A 119 -17.20 -30.31 -49.48
N ILE A 120 -16.56 -29.99 -48.35
CA ILE A 120 -15.35 -29.16 -48.33
C ILE A 120 -14.13 -30.00 -48.71
N ASP A 121 -13.65 -29.83 -49.94
CA ASP A 121 -12.38 -30.41 -50.39
C ASP A 121 -11.18 -29.77 -49.66
N THR A 122 -10.74 -30.41 -48.58
CA THR A 122 -9.57 -30.00 -47.80
C THR A 122 -8.24 -30.38 -48.45
N SER A 123 -8.24 -31.10 -49.57
CA SER A 123 -7.01 -31.52 -50.26
C SER A 123 -6.35 -30.40 -51.05
N ASN A 124 -7.07 -29.30 -51.33
CA ASN A 124 -6.61 -28.19 -52.17
C ASN A 124 -6.76 -26.82 -51.50
N ILE A 125 -6.40 -26.71 -50.22
CA ILE A 125 -6.43 -25.43 -49.48
C ILE A 125 -5.37 -24.47 -50.07
N PRO A 126 -5.75 -23.22 -50.45
CA PRO A 126 -4.80 -22.25 -50.96
C PRO A 126 -3.65 -21.99 -49.98
N ASN A 127 -2.45 -21.76 -50.53
CA ASN A 127 -1.23 -21.58 -49.76
C ASN A 127 -1.24 -20.39 -48.79
N ASP A 128 -2.18 -19.46 -48.88
CA ASP A 128 -2.35 -18.34 -47.95
C ASP A 128 -3.34 -18.65 -46.80
N PHE A 129 -3.93 -19.85 -46.76
CA PHE A 129 -4.86 -20.28 -45.72
C PHE A 129 -4.34 -21.48 -44.91
N LYS A 130 -4.88 -21.66 -43.71
CA LYS A 130 -4.56 -22.76 -42.79
C LYS A 130 -5.76 -23.09 -41.90
N GLN A 131 -5.94 -24.38 -41.64
CA GLN A 131 -7.04 -24.87 -40.82
C GLN A 131 -6.74 -24.69 -39.31
N MET A 132 -7.68 -24.06 -38.60
CA MET A 132 -7.66 -23.91 -37.15
C MET A 132 -7.81 -25.28 -36.46
N PRO A 133 -7.14 -25.52 -35.32
CA PRO A 133 -7.32 -26.77 -34.60
C PRO A 133 -8.77 -26.94 -34.13
N ASN A 134 -9.30 -28.15 -34.25
CA ASN A 134 -10.63 -28.49 -33.75
C ASN A 134 -10.60 -28.66 -32.22
N SER A 135 -10.58 -27.56 -31.48
CA SER A 135 -10.44 -27.57 -30.01
C SER A 135 -11.36 -26.57 -29.33
N PRO A 136 -11.99 -26.94 -28.19
CA PRO A 136 -12.95 -26.09 -27.48
C PRO A 136 -12.54 -24.63 -27.25
N ARG A 137 -11.25 -24.38 -27.04
CA ARG A 137 -10.67 -23.06 -26.76
C ARG A 137 -10.81 -22.02 -27.89
N TYR A 138 -11.09 -22.45 -29.13
CA TYR A 138 -11.21 -21.53 -30.27
C TYR A 138 -12.66 -21.11 -30.58
N GLY A 139 -13.63 -21.46 -29.73
CA GLY A 139 -15.02 -21.01 -29.88
C GLY A 139 -15.61 -21.33 -31.26
N SER A 140 -16.15 -20.32 -31.94
CA SER A 140 -16.73 -20.43 -33.30
C SER A 140 -15.68 -20.61 -34.42
N MET A 141 -14.39 -20.50 -34.11
CA MET A 141 -13.28 -20.63 -35.07
C MET A 141 -12.74 -22.07 -35.21
N ARG A 142 -13.30 -23.02 -34.44
CA ARG A 142 -12.87 -24.43 -34.45
C ARG A 142 -12.98 -25.01 -35.85
N GLY A 143 -11.88 -25.61 -36.33
CA GLY A 143 -11.85 -26.28 -37.64
C GLY A 143 -11.93 -25.36 -38.86
N LEU A 144 -12.04 -24.03 -38.68
CA LEU A 144 -12.15 -23.08 -39.79
C LEU A 144 -10.84 -22.94 -40.57
N ILE A 145 -10.96 -22.78 -41.88
CA ILE A 145 -9.84 -22.45 -42.76
C ILE A 145 -9.74 -20.93 -42.85
N VAL A 146 -8.70 -20.37 -42.24
CA VAL A 146 -8.47 -18.93 -42.11
C VAL A 146 -7.13 -18.54 -42.73
N ARG A 147 -6.94 -17.26 -43.07
CA ARG A 147 -5.63 -16.80 -43.58
C ARG A 147 -4.51 -17.19 -42.62
N LYS A 148 -3.35 -17.59 -43.16
CA LYS A 148 -2.17 -18.04 -42.38
C LYS A 148 -1.73 -17.01 -41.34
N GLU A 149 -1.84 -15.72 -41.65
CA GLU A 149 -1.56 -14.60 -40.75
C GLU A 149 -2.48 -14.63 -39.52
N ILE A 150 -3.80 -14.75 -39.74
CA ILE A 150 -4.80 -14.88 -38.67
C ILE A 150 -4.59 -16.16 -37.85
N TYR A 151 -4.29 -17.28 -38.51
CA TYR A 151 -3.95 -18.53 -37.83
C TYR A 151 -2.73 -18.34 -36.90
N ASN A 152 -1.65 -17.74 -37.40
CA ASN A 152 -0.42 -17.55 -36.64
C ASN A 152 -0.62 -16.59 -35.47
N ASP A 153 -1.40 -15.54 -35.66
CA ASP A 153 -1.71 -14.56 -34.60
C ASP A 153 -2.59 -15.19 -33.52
N ILE A 154 -3.63 -15.95 -33.88
CA ILE A 154 -4.56 -16.55 -32.90
C ILE A 154 -3.91 -17.73 -32.17
N VAL A 155 -3.24 -18.63 -32.89
CA VAL A 155 -2.58 -19.80 -32.29
C VAL A 155 -1.33 -19.39 -31.50
N GLY A 156 -0.58 -18.39 -31.98
CA GLY A 156 0.55 -17.80 -31.27
C GLY A 156 0.12 -17.08 -29.99
N THR A 157 -0.96 -16.29 -30.05
CA THR A 157 -1.47 -15.53 -28.90
C THR A 157 -2.15 -16.42 -27.85
N LEU A 158 -2.92 -17.43 -28.24
CA LEU A 158 -3.57 -18.35 -27.30
C LEU A 158 -2.61 -19.38 -26.65
N ARG A 159 -1.42 -19.59 -27.25
CA ARG A 159 -0.32 -20.32 -26.61
C ARG A 159 0.32 -19.54 -25.46
N ILE A 160 0.31 -18.21 -25.54
CA ILE A 160 0.82 -17.32 -24.48
C ILE A 160 -0.11 -17.30 -23.26
N THR A 161 -1.41 -17.51 -23.46
CA THR A 161 -2.42 -17.41 -22.39
C THR A 161 -2.72 -18.73 -21.67
N THR A 162 -2.22 -19.87 -22.16
CA THR A 162 -2.51 -21.20 -21.57
C THR A 162 -1.29 -22.12 -21.51
N GLY A 163 -0.26 -21.68 -20.79
CA GLY A 163 0.64 -22.58 -20.03
C GLY A 163 1.36 -23.69 -20.80
N ASP A 164 2.17 -23.35 -21.82
CA ASP A 164 3.21 -24.25 -22.32
C ASP A 164 4.57 -23.80 -21.74
N GLU A 165 4.98 -24.45 -20.65
CA GLU A 165 6.06 -24.04 -19.75
C GLU A 165 7.44 -23.94 -20.43
N SER A 166 7.70 -24.66 -21.53
CA SER A 166 9.03 -24.72 -22.15
C SER A 166 9.41 -23.49 -22.99
N PHE A 167 8.42 -22.80 -23.58
CA PHE A 167 8.65 -21.52 -24.27
C PHE A 167 8.46 -20.33 -23.30
N ALA A 168 7.56 -20.46 -22.32
CA ALA A 168 7.44 -19.53 -21.22
C ALA A 168 8.72 -19.47 -20.37
N GLU A 169 9.41 -20.58 -20.10
CA GLU A 169 10.75 -20.56 -19.48
C GLU A 169 11.81 -19.92 -20.38
N LYS A 170 11.73 -20.05 -21.71
CA LYS A 170 12.69 -19.40 -22.62
C LYS A 170 12.49 -17.89 -22.78
N ILE A 171 11.26 -17.38 -22.60
CA ILE A 171 10.94 -15.95 -22.70
C ILE A 171 10.84 -15.26 -21.33
N LEU A 172 10.34 -15.95 -20.31
CA LEU A 172 10.09 -15.46 -18.94
C LEU A 172 11.02 -16.07 -17.88
N GLY A 173 11.67 -17.20 -18.15
CA GLY A 173 12.69 -17.78 -17.27
C GLY A 173 13.98 -16.97 -17.29
N HIS A 174 14.89 -17.29 -16.36
CA HIS A 174 16.13 -16.55 -16.11
C HIS A 174 16.92 -16.27 -17.41
N GLY A 175 16.89 -15.01 -17.87
CA GLY A 175 17.64 -14.52 -19.04
C GLY A 175 16.82 -14.15 -20.28
N GLY A 176 15.51 -14.36 -20.29
CA GLY A 176 14.63 -14.09 -21.43
C GLY A 176 14.35 -12.59 -21.72
N LEU A 177 14.01 -12.29 -22.99
CA LEU A 177 13.72 -10.94 -23.50
C LEU A 177 12.57 -10.24 -22.75
N ALA A 178 11.62 -11.00 -22.18
CA ALA A 178 10.53 -10.45 -21.39
C ALA A 178 10.91 -10.20 -19.92
N THR A 179 11.88 -10.93 -19.35
CA THR A 179 12.44 -10.64 -18.01
C THR A 179 13.16 -9.29 -17.99
N LYS A 180 13.82 -8.91 -19.09
CA LYS A 180 14.31 -7.53 -19.30
C LYS A 180 13.18 -6.51 -19.45
N ALA A 181 12.06 -6.91 -20.06
CA ALA A 181 10.89 -6.04 -20.25
C ALA A 181 10.02 -5.86 -18.99
N THR A 182 10.02 -6.81 -18.05
CA THR A 182 9.34 -6.69 -16.74
C THR A 182 10.22 -6.03 -15.68
N GLN A 183 11.55 -6.07 -15.81
CA GLN A 183 12.48 -5.26 -15.01
C GLN A 183 12.31 -3.74 -15.22
N LEU A 184 11.71 -3.34 -16.35
CA LEU A 184 11.43 -1.94 -16.70
C LEU A 184 10.29 -1.28 -15.89
N TRP A 185 9.56 -2.03 -15.06
CA TRP A 185 8.35 -1.55 -14.37
C TRP A 185 8.42 -1.73 -12.85
N LYS A 186 9.62 -1.55 -12.30
CA LYS A 186 9.84 -1.58 -10.86
C LYS A 186 9.91 -0.12 -10.39
N TRP A 187 9.15 0.20 -9.33
CA TRP A 187 9.06 1.52 -8.69
C TRP A 187 9.70 1.50 -7.30
N PRO A 188 11.03 1.42 -7.20
CA PRO A 188 11.69 1.03 -5.97
C PRO A 188 12.11 2.21 -5.09
N LEU A 189 12.34 1.91 -3.81
CA LEU A 189 12.96 2.79 -2.83
C LEU A 189 14.38 2.28 -2.50
N ALA A 190 15.23 3.16 -1.98
CA ALA A 190 16.58 2.77 -1.53
C ALA A 190 16.52 1.71 -0.42
N LEU A 191 17.46 0.75 -0.42
CA LEU A 191 17.45 -0.38 0.52
C LEU A 191 17.55 0.03 1.99
N ASP A 192 18.22 1.14 2.28
CA ASP A 192 18.38 1.71 3.62
C ASP A 192 17.12 2.46 4.12
N THR A 193 16.09 2.60 3.28
CA THR A 193 14.82 3.23 3.67
C THR A 193 14.19 2.42 4.80
N ARG A 194 14.09 3.04 5.97
CA ARG A 194 13.45 2.44 7.15
C ARG A 194 11.95 2.26 6.95
N LEU A 195 11.42 1.15 7.42
CA LEU A 195 9.99 0.82 7.37
C LEU A 195 9.48 0.58 8.79
N PRO A 196 8.43 1.28 9.25
CA PRO A 196 7.89 1.07 10.59
C PRO A 196 7.15 -0.27 10.65
N THR A 197 7.42 -1.06 11.70
CA THR A 197 6.76 -2.34 11.97
C THR A 197 6.06 -2.29 13.34
N PRO A 198 5.10 -3.18 13.63
CA PRO A 198 4.49 -3.28 14.96
C PRO A 198 5.48 -3.60 16.09
N THR A 199 6.69 -4.06 15.79
CA THR A 199 7.71 -4.43 16.77
C THR A 199 8.93 -3.50 16.78
N GLY A 200 8.93 -2.47 15.92
CA GLY A 200 10.05 -1.54 15.81
C GLY A 200 10.23 -1.06 14.37
N TRP A 201 11.38 -1.36 13.79
CA TRP A 201 11.76 -0.94 12.46
C TRP A 201 12.42 -2.08 11.70
N THR A 202 12.19 -2.11 10.40
CA THR A 202 13.00 -2.87 9.43
C THR A 202 13.48 -1.91 8.35
N THR A 203 14.12 -2.41 7.30
CA THR A 203 14.54 -1.62 6.14
C THR A 203 14.01 -2.25 4.84
N MET A 204 13.95 -1.48 3.75
CA MET A 204 13.63 -2.03 2.43
C MET A 204 14.59 -3.16 1.98
N GLY A 205 15.81 -3.18 2.52
CA GLY A 205 16.81 -4.22 2.29
C GLY A 205 16.56 -5.51 3.06
N GLU A 206 16.01 -5.41 4.27
CA GLU A 206 15.82 -6.54 5.20
C GLU A 206 14.41 -7.11 5.20
N VAL A 207 13.41 -6.34 4.76
CA VAL A 207 12.01 -6.76 4.73
C VAL A 207 11.78 -8.03 3.91
N GLN A 208 10.97 -8.94 4.45
CA GLN A 208 10.65 -10.25 3.89
C GLN A 208 9.15 -10.44 3.68
N VAL A 209 8.78 -11.41 2.84
CA VAL A 209 7.37 -11.82 2.68
C VAL A 209 6.85 -12.37 4.01
N GLY A 210 5.69 -11.88 4.44
CA GLY A 210 5.09 -12.18 5.73
C GLY A 210 5.41 -11.17 6.84
N ASP A 211 6.34 -10.23 6.61
CA ASP A 211 6.56 -9.12 7.55
C ASP A 211 5.33 -8.22 7.62
N ARG A 212 5.18 -7.53 8.76
CA ARG A 212 4.07 -6.61 9.03
C ARG A 212 4.52 -5.16 9.02
N LEU A 213 3.88 -4.36 8.19
CA LEU A 213 4.09 -2.91 8.03
C LEU A 213 2.80 -2.15 8.35
N PHE A 214 2.80 -0.84 8.15
CA PHE A 214 1.62 0.01 8.31
C PHE A 214 1.17 0.63 6.98
N ASP A 215 -0.14 0.78 6.81
CA ASP A 215 -0.77 1.57 5.75
C ASP A 215 -0.87 3.06 6.14
N GLU A 216 -1.40 3.89 5.22
CA GLU A 216 -1.57 5.33 5.44
C GLU A 216 -2.52 5.69 6.58
N HIS A 217 -3.45 4.80 6.91
CA HIS A 217 -4.42 4.92 7.99
C HIS A 217 -3.91 4.35 9.32
N GLY A 218 -2.64 3.94 9.37
CA GLY A 218 -2.02 3.37 10.56
C GLY A 218 -2.42 1.92 10.84
N ARG A 219 -3.14 1.25 9.95
CA ARG A 219 -3.49 -0.18 10.10
C ARG A 219 -2.32 -1.05 9.71
N VAL A 220 -2.21 -2.21 10.37
CA VAL A 220 -1.22 -3.22 10.02
C VAL A 220 -1.57 -3.87 8.68
N CYS A 221 -0.59 -4.02 7.80
CA CYS A 221 -0.68 -4.77 6.56
C CYS A 221 0.52 -5.71 6.39
N ASP A 222 0.33 -6.77 5.62
CA ASP A 222 1.34 -7.81 5.40
C ASP A 222 2.11 -7.57 4.10
N VAL A 223 3.40 -7.87 4.11
CA VAL A 223 4.24 -7.89 2.92
C VAL A 223 3.93 -9.17 2.14
N LEU A 224 3.33 -9.01 0.96
CA LEU A 224 2.92 -10.10 0.09
C LEU A 224 4.03 -10.54 -0.87
N GLU A 225 4.91 -9.60 -1.24
CA GLU A 225 5.96 -9.84 -2.22
C GLU A 225 7.17 -8.95 -1.94
N VAL A 226 8.37 -9.51 -2.10
CA VAL A 226 9.63 -8.77 -2.06
C VAL A 226 10.37 -9.06 -3.36
N LYS A 227 10.67 -8.01 -4.14
CA LYS A 227 11.30 -8.16 -5.45
C LYS A 227 12.82 -8.15 -5.37
N GLU A 228 13.48 -8.62 -6.42
CA GLU A 228 14.93 -8.52 -6.56
C GLU A 228 15.42 -7.07 -6.48
N VAL A 229 16.60 -6.88 -5.89
CA VAL A 229 17.32 -5.61 -5.85
C VAL A 229 17.66 -5.15 -7.27
N LEU A 230 17.49 -3.86 -7.51
CA LEU A 230 17.87 -3.20 -8.74
C LEU A 230 19.04 -2.27 -8.52
N HIS A 231 19.89 -2.18 -9.53
CA HIS A 231 21.09 -1.37 -9.55
C HIS A 231 21.11 -0.47 -10.80
N GLY A 232 21.91 0.60 -10.78
CA GLY A 232 22.12 1.46 -11.94
C GLY A 232 20.91 2.28 -12.35
N ARG A 233 19.96 2.50 -11.44
CA ARG A 233 18.76 3.32 -11.67
C ARG A 233 18.97 4.77 -11.29
N GLU A 234 18.24 5.69 -11.94
CA GLU A 234 18.24 7.10 -11.58
C GLU A 234 17.49 7.30 -10.25
N CYS A 235 18.20 7.75 -9.22
CA CYS A 235 17.64 7.96 -7.89
C CYS A 235 17.56 9.45 -7.55
N PHE A 236 16.56 9.80 -6.75
CA PHE A 236 16.30 11.17 -6.30
C PHE A 236 16.02 11.19 -4.81
N GLU A 237 16.58 12.17 -4.11
CA GLU A 237 16.15 12.53 -2.76
C GLU A 237 14.92 13.42 -2.85
N VAL A 238 13.79 12.92 -2.35
CA VAL A 238 12.54 13.66 -2.23
C VAL A 238 12.47 14.28 -0.83
N GLY A 239 12.46 15.61 -0.76
CA GLY A 239 12.40 16.37 0.48
C GLY A 239 11.00 16.92 0.76
N PHE A 240 10.58 16.87 2.02
CA PHE A 240 9.26 17.29 2.47
C PHE A 240 9.32 18.52 3.38
N SER A 241 8.20 19.25 3.48
CA SER A 241 8.12 20.52 4.22
C SER A 241 8.26 20.41 5.74
N ASP A 242 8.27 19.19 6.30
CA ASP A 242 8.60 18.91 7.70
C ASP A 242 10.07 18.50 7.92
N GLY A 243 10.87 18.51 6.85
CA GLY A 243 12.28 18.13 6.87
C GLY A 243 12.51 16.63 6.64
N ALA A 244 11.47 15.82 6.51
CA ALA A 244 11.63 14.41 6.13
C ALA A 244 12.23 14.28 4.72
N LYS A 245 12.95 13.20 4.49
CA LYS A 245 13.62 12.87 3.23
C LYS A 245 13.48 11.39 2.95
N ILE A 246 13.42 11.03 1.67
CA ILE A 246 13.39 9.64 1.21
C ILE A 246 14.04 9.54 -0.17
N VAL A 247 14.82 8.49 -0.39
CA VAL A 247 15.46 8.24 -1.68
C VAL A 247 14.62 7.25 -2.49
N ALA A 248 14.19 7.71 -3.67
CA ALA A 248 13.31 6.96 -4.55
C ALA A 248 13.83 6.96 -5.99
N ASP A 249 13.47 5.92 -6.73
CA ASP A 249 13.71 5.87 -8.18
C ASP A 249 12.89 6.93 -8.94
N ARG A 250 13.38 7.32 -10.12
CA ARG A 250 12.70 8.27 -11.03
C ARG A 250 11.24 7.89 -11.30
N ASP A 251 10.96 6.60 -11.47
CA ASP A 251 9.64 6.12 -11.82
C ASP A 251 8.78 5.85 -10.59
N HIS A 252 9.33 5.93 -9.36
CA HIS A 252 8.60 5.60 -8.14
C HIS A 252 7.30 6.40 -8.00
N LEU A 253 6.20 5.70 -7.70
CA LEU A 253 4.86 6.27 -7.70
C LEU A 253 4.48 6.84 -6.33
N TRP A 254 3.92 8.05 -6.35
CA TRP A 254 3.46 8.77 -5.18
C TRP A 254 1.98 9.08 -5.30
N PHE A 255 1.24 8.82 -4.23
CA PHE A 255 -0.09 9.39 -4.05
C PHE A 255 0.04 10.86 -3.63
N VAL A 256 -0.29 11.77 -4.53
CA VAL A 256 -0.15 13.21 -4.32
C VAL A 256 -1.49 13.95 -4.39
N LEU A 257 -1.67 14.89 -3.48
CA LEU A 257 -2.73 15.88 -3.47
C LEU A 257 -2.17 17.19 -4.04
N ASN A 258 -2.83 17.73 -5.06
CA ASN A 258 -2.45 19.02 -5.63
C ASN A 258 -3.09 20.20 -4.88
N SER A 259 -2.72 21.44 -5.25
CA SER A 259 -3.23 22.67 -4.65
C SER A 259 -4.76 22.84 -4.72
N VAL A 260 -5.43 22.15 -5.64
CA VAL A 260 -6.90 22.15 -5.83
C VAL A 260 -7.56 20.90 -5.22
N ARG A 261 -6.81 20.09 -4.45
CA ARG A 261 -7.24 18.87 -3.76
C ARG A 261 -7.68 17.72 -4.67
N ASP A 262 -7.25 17.73 -5.92
CA ASP A 262 -7.41 16.59 -6.82
C ASP A 262 -6.27 15.59 -6.56
N ALA A 263 -6.64 14.33 -6.30
CA ALA A 263 -5.73 13.25 -5.96
C ALA A 263 -5.19 12.62 -7.25
N LYS A 264 -3.86 12.50 -7.34
CA LYS A 264 -3.17 11.93 -8.50
C LYS A 264 -2.10 10.95 -8.06
N ILE A 265 -1.82 10.00 -8.94
CA ILE A 265 -0.64 9.14 -8.83
C ILE A 265 0.38 9.66 -9.83
N LEU A 266 1.53 10.13 -9.34
CA LEU A 266 2.61 10.68 -10.16
C LEU A 266 3.92 9.97 -9.87
N THR A 267 4.80 9.86 -10.87
CA THR A 267 6.18 9.39 -10.65
C THR A 267 7.04 10.48 -10.02
N THR A 268 8.15 10.11 -9.38
CA THR A 268 9.16 11.05 -8.87
C THR A 268 9.61 12.02 -9.98
N GLY A 269 9.83 11.53 -11.20
CA GLY A 269 10.19 12.35 -12.36
C GLY A 269 9.09 13.33 -12.76
N GLN A 270 7.82 12.91 -12.77
CA GLN A 270 6.69 13.82 -13.04
C GLN A 270 6.55 14.90 -11.97
N ILE A 271 6.79 14.55 -10.70
CA ILE A 271 6.79 15.51 -9.58
C ILE A 271 7.92 16.51 -9.76
N MET A 272 9.12 16.05 -10.11
CA MET A 272 10.26 16.91 -10.40
C MET A 272 9.93 17.91 -11.52
N ASP A 273 9.40 17.44 -12.65
CA ASP A 273 9.07 18.27 -13.81
C ASP A 273 7.95 19.30 -13.51
N THR A 274 7.16 19.07 -12.46
CA THR A 274 6.00 19.92 -12.11
C THR A 274 6.03 20.42 -10.66
N LEU A 275 7.21 20.48 -10.04
CA LEU A 275 7.40 20.70 -8.60
C LEU A 275 6.70 21.97 -8.09
N THR A 276 6.73 23.04 -8.88
CA THR A 276 6.16 24.34 -8.55
C THR A 276 5.00 24.73 -9.47
N THR A 277 4.23 25.72 -9.05
CA THR A 277 3.10 26.29 -9.80
C THR A 277 3.00 27.80 -9.58
N GLY A 278 2.46 28.48 -10.59
CA GLY A 278 2.20 29.92 -10.53
C GLY A 278 3.45 30.79 -10.51
N PRO A 279 3.27 32.12 -10.58
CA PRO A 279 4.37 33.09 -10.68
C PRO A 279 5.19 33.25 -9.40
N ARG A 280 4.66 32.82 -8.25
CA ARG A 280 5.37 32.85 -6.95
C ARG A 280 6.25 31.63 -6.71
N GLY A 281 6.16 30.61 -7.58
CA GLY A 281 6.88 29.35 -7.40
C GLY A 281 6.35 28.51 -6.25
N ASP A 282 5.05 28.57 -5.96
CA ASP A 282 4.44 27.81 -4.87
C ASP A 282 4.57 26.29 -5.14
N HIS A 283 4.86 25.49 -4.10
CA HIS A 283 4.94 24.03 -4.25
C HIS A 283 3.58 23.43 -4.65
N ARG A 284 3.59 22.61 -5.69
CA ARG A 284 2.36 22.06 -6.30
C ARG A 284 1.85 20.80 -5.62
N HIS A 285 2.76 19.95 -5.16
CA HIS A 285 2.46 18.58 -4.74
C HIS A 285 2.56 18.41 -3.23
N SER A 286 1.66 17.61 -2.67
CA SER A 286 1.70 17.24 -1.26
C SER A 286 1.30 15.78 -1.06
N VAL A 287 1.88 15.13 -0.06
CA VAL A 287 1.49 13.79 0.39
C VAL A 287 0.71 13.90 1.70
N PRO A 288 -0.25 13.01 1.98
CA PRO A 288 -0.93 12.99 3.27
C PRO A 288 0.04 12.67 4.42
N VAL A 289 -0.24 13.24 5.58
CA VAL A 289 0.32 12.78 6.85
C VAL A 289 -0.45 11.55 7.27
N THR A 290 0.26 10.50 7.70
CA THR A 290 -0.36 9.27 8.19
C THR A 290 -1.30 9.57 9.36
N GLU A 291 -2.34 8.76 9.50
CA GLU A 291 -3.15 8.75 10.72
C GLU A 291 -2.39 8.09 11.88
N ALA A 292 -2.92 8.16 13.09
CA ALA A 292 -2.31 7.50 14.23
C ALA A 292 -2.21 5.99 13.99
N LEU A 293 -1.05 5.39 14.28
CA LEU A 293 -0.88 3.94 14.20
C LEU A 293 -1.91 3.25 15.10
N ILE A 294 -2.50 2.18 14.59
CA ILE A 294 -3.49 1.36 15.30
C ILE A 294 -2.76 0.13 15.84
N LEU A 295 -2.51 0.15 17.14
CA LEU A 295 -1.77 -0.87 17.87
C LEU A 295 -2.55 -1.28 19.13
N PRO A 296 -2.40 -2.53 19.59
CA PRO A 296 -3.10 -3.00 20.78
C PRO A 296 -2.53 -2.37 22.04
N ASP A 297 -3.30 -2.43 23.13
CA ASP A 297 -2.78 -2.13 24.47
C ASP A 297 -1.66 -3.10 24.83
N VAL A 298 -0.67 -2.57 25.55
CA VAL A 298 0.50 -3.31 26.01
C VAL A 298 0.60 -3.19 27.52
N ASP A 299 1.02 -4.26 28.21
CA ASP A 299 1.34 -4.18 29.64
C ASP A 299 2.66 -3.42 29.82
N LEU A 300 2.56 -2.15 30.23
CA LEU A 300 3.69 -1.24 30.30
C LEU A 300 4.26 -1.21 31.73
N PRO A 301 5.57 -1.43 31.93
CA PRO A 301 6.15 -1.56 33.27
C PRO A 301 5.95 -0.32 34.15
N ILE A 302 6.04 0.86 33.55
CA ILE A 302 5.81 2.16 34.18
C ILE A 302 4.60 2.81 33.50
N PRO A 303 3.63 3.37 34.24
CA PRO A 303 2.50 4.06 33.62
C PRO A 303 2.97 5.14 32.63
N PRO A 304 2.36 5.25 31.44
CA PRO A 304 2.87 6.12 30.37
C PRO A 304 3.01 7.58 30.79
N TYR A 305 2.00 8.12 31.49
CA TYR A 305 2.05 9.49 32.01
C TYR A 305 3.22 9.69 32.98
N ALA A 306 3.42 8.76 33.91
CA ALA A 306 4.52 8.80 34.87
C ALA A 306 5.89 8.75 34.19
N LEU A 307 6.04 7.92 33.15
CA LEU A 307 7.25 7.90 32.35
C LEU A 307 7.47 9.24 31.64
N GLY A 308 6.42 9.83 31.06
CA GLY A 308 6.52 11.11 30.35
C GLY A 308 6.95 12.26 31.26
N VAL A 309 6.34 12.37 32.43
CA VAL A 309 6.69 13.36 33.46
C VAL A 309 8.15 13.19 33.89
N TRP A 310 8.61 11.94 34.10
CA TRP A 310 10.00 11.70 34.49
C TRP A 310 11.00 11.98 33.35
N LEU A 311 10.65 11.65 32.11
CA LEU A 311 11.53 11.92 30.97
C LEU A 311 11.78 13.41 30.79
N GLY A 312 10.78 14.24 31.04
CA GLY A 312 10.94 15.68 31.08
C GLY A 312 11.73 16.16 32.30
N ASP A 313 11.03 16.27 33.44
CA ASP A 313 11.54 16.95 34.64
C ASP A 313 12.15 16.00 35.71
N GLY A 314 12.39 14.74 35.34
CA GLY A 314 13.02 13.76 36.22
C GLY A 314 14.53 13.93 36.39
N CYS A 315 15.08 13.45 37.50
CA CYS A 315 16.51 13.26 37.69
C CYS A 315 16.99 12.00 36.96
N SER A 316 18.03 12.07 36.12
CA SER A 316 18.48 10.93 35.31
C SER A 316 18.85 9.69 36.14
N GLY A 317 19.47 9.87 37.30
CA GLY A 317 19.93 8.76 38.16
C GLY A 317 18.94 8.30 39.23
N SER A 318 17.69 8.79 39.25
CA SER A 318 16.71 8.40 40.27
C SER A 318 15.26 8.62 39.83
N ALA A 319 14.29 7.95 40.44
CA ALA A 319 12.85 8.16 40.19
C ALA A 319 12.29 9.47 40.77
N ARG A 320 13.13 10.51 40.93
CA ARG A 320 12.72 11.83 41.42
C ARG A 320 12.32 12.74 40.27
N VAL A 321 11.32 13.57 40.51
CA VAL A 321 10.80 14.60 39.60
C VAL A 321 10.83 15.95 40.30
N CYS A 322 11.07 17.01 39.53
CA CYS A 322 11.06 18.38 39.99
C CYS A 322 9.91 19.14 39.31
N ALA A 323 8.92 19.61 40.06
CA ALA A 323 7.79 20.34 39.49
C ALA A 323 7.71 21.78 40.03
N GLY A 324 7.23 22.70 39.19
CA GLY A 324 6.96 24.08 39.57
C GLY A 324 5.80 24.20 40.57
N LYS A 325 5.86 25.18 41.47
CA LYS A 325 4.83 25.42 42.49
C LYS A 325 3.39 25.50 41.96
N ASP A 326 3.22 26.02 40.74
CA ASP A 326 1.89 26.26 40.15
C ASP A 326 1.31 25.00 39.50
N ASP A 327 2.16 24.05 39.10
CA ASP A 327 1.77 22.85 38.35
C ASP A 327 1.87 21.56 39.22
N VAL A 328 2.60 21.59 40.35
CA VAL A 328 2.96 20.37 41.11
C VAL A 328 1.79 19.58 41.66
N ASN A 329 0.75 20.23 42.19
CA ASN A 329 -0.38 19.52 42.78
C ASN A 329 -1.15 18.74 41.72
N GLU A 330 -1.42 19.38 40.57
CA GLU A 330 -2.12 18.74 39.46
C GLU A 330 -1.28 17.62 38.83
N ILE A 331 0.04 17.80 38.71
CA ILE A 331 0.95 16.73 38.27
C ILE A 331 0.89 15.53 39.23
N ILE A 332 0.92 15.76 40.55
CA ILE A 332 0.82 14.68 41.55
C ILE A 332 -0.53 13.96 41.42
N ASP A 333 -1.63 14.70 41.32
CA ASP A 333 -2.97 14.11 41.17
C ASP A 333 -3.07 13.25 39.90
N ASN A 334 -2.50 13.70 38.78
CA ASN A 334 -2.49 12.94 37.53
C ASN A 334 -1.56 11.71 37.60
N LEU A 335 -0.43 11.81 38.29
CA LEU A 335 0.43 10.65 38.59
C LEU A 335 -0.31 9.62 39.45
N GLU A 336 -1.01 10.05 40.50
CA GLU A 336 -1.80 9.17 41.36
C GLU A 336 -2.94 8.50 40.61
N ARG A 337 -3.65 9.23 39.74
CA ARG A 337 -4.66 8.64 38.83
C ARG A 337 -4.08 7.64 37.84
N SER A 338 -2.80 7.75 37.50
CA SER A 338 -2.11 6.78 36.62
C SER A 338 -1.69 5.50 37.34
N GLY A 339 -1.90 5.39 38.66
CA GLY A 339 -1.58 4.20 39.45
C GLY A 339 -0.18 4.20 40.08
N VAL A 340 0.43 5.37 40.28
CA VAL A 340 1.69 5.52 41.03
C VAL A 340 1.50 6.42 42.24
N ARG A 341 2.27 6.23 43.30
CA ARG A 341 2.25 7.11 44.47
C ARG A 341 3.36 8.14 44.42
N CYS A 342 3.12 9.34 44.94
CA CYS A 342 4.16 10.36 45.10
C CYS A 342 4.59 10.50 46.57
N SER A 343 5.88 10.67 46.84
CA SER A 343 6.39 10.95 48.20
C SER A 343 6.04 12.37 48.67
N GLU A 344 6.05 12.61 49.99
CA GLU A 344 5.97 13.94 50.63
C GLU A 344 7.22 14.83 50.34
N GLY A 345 7.42 15.17 49.07
CA GLY A 345 8.63 15.82 48.56
C GLY A 345 9.05 17.12 49.24
N THR A 346 10.28 17.56 49.01
CA THR A 346 10.84 18.79 49.60
C THR A 346 10.70 19.97 48.65
N THR A 347 10.24 21.11 49.15
CA THR A 347 10.21 22.37 48.39
C THR A 347 11.52 23.13 48.59
N ARG A 348 12.16 23.50 47.49
CA ARG A 348 13.39 24.30 47.45
C ARG A 348 13.07 25.79 47.65
N GLN A 349 14.09 26.59 47.95
CA GLN A 349 13.95 28.04 48.15
C GLN A 349 13.46 28.80 46.91
N ASP A 350 13.69 28.25 45.71
CA ASP A 350 13.23 28.78 44.42
C ASP A 350 11.76 28.43 44.10
N GLY A 351 11.07 27.71 45.01
CA GLY A 351 9.68 27.29 44.85
C GLY A 351 9.49 25.99 44.08
N LEU A 352 10.56 25.32 43.64
CA LEU A 352 10.47 24.00 43.01
C LEU A 352 10.27 22.90 44.04
N ARG A 353 9.32 21.99 43.80
CA ARG A 353 9.07 20.83 44.67
C ARG A 353 9.65 19.56 44.05
N VAL A 354 10.46 18.85 44.84
CA VAL A 354 11.12 17.60 44.43
C VAL A 354 10.50 16.43 45.17
N PHE A 355 9.93 15.48 44.44
CA PHE A 355 9.31 14.26 44.99
C PHE A 355 9.72 13.03 44.19
N ALA A 356 9.54 11.84 44.77
CA ALA A 356 9.81 10.56 44.12
C ALA A 356 8.52 9.88 43.67
N ILE A 357 8.54 9.30 42.47
CA ILE A 357 7.51 8.40 41.97
C ILE A 357 7.75 7.01 42.56
N GLN A 358 6.71 6.42 43.13
CA GLN A 358 6.71 5.14 43.83
C GLN A 358 5.57 4.26 43.30
N LYS A 359 5.70 2.95 43.46
CA LYS A 359 4.60 2.03 43.16
C LYS A 359 3.52 2.16 44.23
N GLU A 360 2.26 1.93 43.88
CA GLU A 360 1.20 1.75 44.87
C GLU A 360 1.54 0.60 45.83
N SER A 361 1.16 0.79 47.09
CA SER A 361 1.75 0.16 48.28
C SER A 361 1.94 -1.34 48.16
N THR A 362 3.18 -1.76 47.99
CA THR A 362 3.63 -3.11 48.33
C THR A 362 4.82 -2.99 49.27
N ASN A 363 4.64 -3.44 50.50
CA ASN A 363 5.70 -3.44 51.52
C ASN A 363 6.82 -4.46 51.20
N CYS A 364 6.67 -5.21 50.10
CA CYS A 364 7.56 -6.26 49.66
C CYS A 364 7.76 -6.26 48.13
N LEU A 365 9.03 -6.27 47.70
CA LEU A 365 9.41 -6.41 46.29
C LEU A 365 9.37 -7.86 45.77
N ARG A 366 9.04 -8.83 46.62
CA ARG A 366 9.11 -10.28 46.35
C ARG A 366 7.74 -10.95 46.45
N ASN A 367 6.66 -10.16 46.47
CA ASN A 367 5.28 -10.63 46.66
C ASN A 367 5.07 -11.51 47.90
N HIS A 368 5.83 -11.29 48.98
CA HIS A 368 5.44 -11.85 50.28
C HIS A 368 4.13 -11.20 50.77
N ASP A 369 3.45 -11.90 51.68
CA ASP A 369 2.15 -11.51 52.22
C ASP A 369 2.16 -10.02 52.65
N PRO A 370 1.22 -9.18 52.15
CA PRO A 370 1.13 -7.78 52.54
C PRO A 370 0.95 -7.53 54.04
N SER A 371 0.51 -8.54 54.81
CA SER A 371 0.41 -8.50 56.27
C SER A 371 1.74 -8.75 57.00
N ASP A 372 2.76 -9.30 56.33
CA ASP A 372 4.12 -9.49 56.85
C ASP A 372 4.89 -8.16 56.88
N VAL A 373 4.33 -7.14 57.52
CA VAL A 373 4.92 -5.80 57.67
C VAL A 373 5.67 -5.70 58.98
N ARG A 374 6.82 -5.02 58.98
CA ARG A 374 7.56 -4.75 60.21
C ARG A 374 6.73 -3.92 61.20
N PRO A 375 7.01 -4.02 62.52
CA PRO A 375 6.28 -3.27 63.55
C PRO A 375 6.28 -1.74 63.37
N ASN A 376 7.28 -1.20 62.67
CA ASN A 376 7.37 0.23 62.34
C ASN A 376 6.54 0.63 61.09
N GLY A 377 5.75 -0.29 60.53
CA GLY A 377 4.97 -0.11 59.30
C GLY A 377 5.81 -0.03 58.02
N LYS A 378 7.13 -0.23 58.08
CA LYS A 378 8.05 -0.05 56.94
C LYS A 378 8.86 -1.31 56.66
N GLY A 379 8.58 -1.93 55.51
CA GLY A 379 9.31 -3.09 55.00
C GLY A 379 8.72 -4.44 55.42
N CYS A 380 9.21 -5.51 54.78
CA CYS A 380 8.65 -6.85 54.92
C CYS A 380 9.43 -7.75 55.91
N LEU A 381 8.71 -8.36 56.86
CA LEU A 381 9.23 -9.31 57.84
C LEU A 381 9.69 -10.62 57.18
N ALA A 382 8.98 -11.14 56.18
CA ALA A 382 9.40 -12.32 55.42
C ALA A 382 10.75 -12.09 54.73
N CYS A 383 10.92 -10.95 54.04
CA CYS A 383 12.21 -10.56 53.46
C CYS A 383 13.33 -10.49 54.51
N GLU A 384 13.04 -10.01 55.72
CA GLU A 384 14.04 -9.96 56.79
C GLU A 384 14.44 -11.36 57.27
N ARG A 385 13.46 -12.26 57.45
CA ARG A 385 13.68 -13.66 57.82
C ARG A 385 14.54 -14.38 56.77
N GLU A 386 14.23 -14.21 55.48
CA GLU A 386 15.00 -14.76 54.37
C GLU A 386 16.44 -14.20 54.33
N ARG A 387 16.59 -12.89 54.53
CA ARG A 387 17.91 -12.23 54.54
C ARG A 387 18.80 -12.76 55.66
N LYS A 388 18.26 -12.99 56.86
CA LYS A 388 18.98 -13.59 57.99
C LYS A 388 19.45 -15.03 57.69
N LYS A 389 18.77 -15.73 56.78
CA LYS A 389 19.11 -17.09 56.33
C LYS A 389 19.99 -17.13 55.07
N ASN A 390 20.39 -15.97 54.52
CA ASN A 390 21.04 -15.88 53.21
C ASN A 390 20.27 -16.60 52.08
N ALA A 391 18.94 -16.60 52.15
CA ALA A 391 18.06 -17.31 51.22
C ALA A 391 16.94 -16.38 50.71
N LEU A 392 17.33 -15.20 50.19
CA LEU A 392 16.39 -14.21 49.65
C LEU A 392 15.74 -14.71 48.36
N SER A 393 14.41 -14.69 48.34
CA SER A 393 13.63 -14.99 47.14
C SER A 393 13.93 -13.97 46.02
N PRO A 394 13.76 -14.32 44.74
CA PRO A 394 13.88 -13.37 43.64
C PRO A 394 12.89 -12.20 43.78
N VAL A 395 13.26 -11.03 43.26
CA VAL A 395 12.35 -9.88 43.14
C VAL A 395 11.31 -10.21 42.07
N THR A 396 10.04 -10.24 42.44
CA THR A 396 8.89 -10.53 41.56
C THR A 396 7.95 -9.33 41.41
N ASN A 397 8.19 -8.27 42.19
CA ASN A 397 7.42 -7.05 42.21
C ASN A 397 8.38 -5.85 42.31
N PRO A 398 9.10 -5.52 41.23
CA PRO A 398 10.11 -4.46 41.23
C PRO A 398 9.47 -3.09 41.53
N ASP A 399 10.25 -2.23 42.20
CA ASP A 399 9.91 -0.81 42.38
C ASP A 399 10.17 0.00 41.11
N ILE A 400 9.66 1.24 41.05
CA ILE A 400 9.86 2.13 39.91
C ILE A 400 11.35 2.31 39.56
N PRO A 401 12.28 2.54 40.51
CA PRO A 401 13.71 2.58 40.20
C PRO A 401 14.27 1.28 39.58
N ALA A 402 13.83 0.10 40.02
CA ALA A 402 14.24 -1.16 39.42
C ALA A 402 13.67 -1.33 38.00
N LEU A 403 12.42 -0.95 37.78
CA LEU A 403 11.79 -0.94 36.45
C LEU A 403 12.52 0.01 35.50
N MET A 404 12.89 1.22 35.97
CA MET A 404 13.67 2.16 35.16
C MET A 404 15.07 1.62 34.80
N ARG A 405 15.71 0.86 35.70
CA ARG A 405 16.99 0.18 35.41
C ARG A 405 16.82 -0.92 34.38
N ASP A 406 15.77 -1.73 34.52
CA ASP A 406 15.45 -2.81 33.58
C ASP A 406 15.17 -2.28 32.17
N GLN A 407 14.43 -1.18 32.07
CA GLN A 407 14.19 -0.49 30.79
C GLN A 407 15.42 0.28 30.27
N GLY A 408 16.52 0.33 31.03
CA GLY A 408 17.75 1.02 30.63
C GLY A 408 17.63 2.53 30.52
N ILE A 409 16.62 3.15 31.14
CA ILE A 409 16.35 4.59 30.99
C ILE A 409 17.07 5.46 32.02
N LEU A 410 17.53 4.89 33.15
CA LEU A 410 18.35 5.64 34.11
C LEU A 410 19.69 6.04 33.49
N ASP A 411 20.10 7.28 33.74
CA ASP A 411 21.29 7.95 33.19
C ASP A 411 21.35 8.06 31.65
N ASP A 412 20.37 7.50 30.95
CA ASP A 412 20.21 7.52 29.50
C ASP A 412 18.73 7.71 29.15
N LYS A 413 18.21 8.92 29.38
CA LYS A 413 16.80 9.25 29.16
C LYS A 413 16.40 9.03 27.70
N HIS A 414 15.52 8.06 27.47
CA HIS A 414 14.97 7.72 26.16
C HIS A 414 13.59 7.06 26.32
N ILE A 415 12.81 6.99 25.24
CA ILE A 415 11.51 6.29 25.25
C ILE A 415 11.74 4.84 24.83
N PRO A 416 11.43 3.83 25.67
CA PRO A 416 11.56 2.43 25.26
C PRO A 416 10.64 2.09 24.09
N SER A 417 11.11 1.23 23.18
CA SER A 417 10.38 0.84 21.96
C SER A 417 8.99 0.27 22.25
N LEU A 418 8.82 -0.40 23.39
CA LEU A 418 7.55 -0.92 23.88
C LEU A 418 6.48 0.18 23.97
N TYR A 419 6.84 1.38 24.42
CA TYR A 419 5.93 2.52 24.50
C TYR A 419 5.64 3.11 23.11
N LEU A 420 6.63 3.16 22.23
CA LEU A 420 6.46 3.62 20.85
C LEU A 420 5.60 2.66 20.00
N ARG A 421 5.35 1.44 20.49
CA ARG A 421 4.49 0.42 19.87
C ARG A 421 3.26 0.05 20.72
N ALA A 422 2.97 0.85 21.73
CA ALA A 422 1.76 0.73 22.54
C ALA A 422 0.52 1.30 21.81
N SER A 423 -0.66 1.14 22.40
CA SER A 423 -1.89 1.70 21.86
C SER A 423 -1.82 3.21 21.70
N LYS A 424 -2.74 3.77 20.90
CA LYS A 424 -2.81 5.21 20.67
C LYS A 424 -2.99 5.96 22.00
N GLU A 425 -3.84 5.42 22.87
CA GLU A 425 -4.18 5.97 24.17
C GLU A 425 -2.96 5.97 25.10
N GLN A 426 -2.25 4.86 25.20
CA GLN A 426 -1.03 4.76 26.01
C GLN A 426 0.07 5.71 25.52
N ARG A 427 0.26 5.83 24.19
CA ARG A 427 1.19 6.80 23.59
C ARG A 427 0.77 8.25 23.84
N MET A 428 -0.52 8.53 23.82
CA MET A 428 -1.05 9.86 24.13
C MET A 428 -0.81 10.23 25.60
N GLU A 429 -0.99 9.30 26.53
CA GLU A 429 -0.67 9.52 27.96
C GLU A 429 0.82 9.80 28.18
N LEU A 430 1.70 9.08 27.48
CA LEU A 430 3.14 9.38 27.48
C LEU A 430 3.43 10.79 26.96
N LEU A 431 2.80 11.18 25.85
CA LEU A 431 2.94 12.52 25.28
C LEU A 431 2.44 13.59 26.26
N ARG A 432 1.31 13.37 26.93
CA ARG A 432 0.76 14.30 27.93
C ARG A 432 1.73 14.52 29.08
N GLY A 433 2.36 13.46 29.58
CA GLY A 433 3.38 13.58 30.63
C GLY A 433 4.58 14.44 30.20
N LEU A 434 5.11 14.21 29.00
CA LEU A 434 6.20 15.00 28.41
C LEU A 434 5.82 16.47 28.21
N MET A 435 4.57 16.72 27.81
CA MET A 435 4.09 18.07 27.50
C MET A 435 3.71 18.86 28.75
N ASP A 436 3.24 18.18 29.80
CA ASP A 436 2.94 18.81 31.09
C ASP A 436 4.20 19.31 31.79
N THR A 437 5.36 18.69 31.56
CA THR A 437 6.65 19.18 32.04
C THR A 437 7.24 20.22 31.08
N ASP A 438 7.86 19.76 29.98
CA ASP A 438 8.70 20.56 29.07
C ASP A 438 7.94 21.07 27.84
N GLY A 439 6.64 20.78 27.76
CA GLY A 439 5.77 21.25 26.69
C GLY A 439 5.25 22.66 26.91
N TRP A 440 5.04 23.36 25.80
CA TRP A 440 4.39 24.66 25.75
C TRP A 440 3.44 24.74 24.56
N ALA A 441 2.34 25.47 24.72
CA ALA A 441 1.41 25.79 23.63
C ALA A 441 1.29 27.30 23.42
N ASP A 442 1.35 27.70 22.15
CA ASP A 442 1.06 29.04 21.65
C ASP A 442 -0.03 28.91 20.57
N LYS A 443 -1.29 29.06 20.98
CA LYS A 443 -2.50 28.92 20.15
C LYS A 443 -2.58 27.56 19.44
N ASN A 444 -2.17 27.50 18.18
CA ASN A 444 -2.26 26.32 17.31
C ASN A 444 -0.94 25.57 17.17
N ARG A 445 0.09 25.98 17.90
CA ARG A 445 1.44 25.43 17.82
C ARG A 445 1.90 25.00 19.20
N CYS A 446 2.06 23.70 19.36
CA CYS A 446 2.70 23.10 20.50
C CYS A 446 4.20 22.98 20.24
N SER A 447 4.98 23.05 21.30
CA SER A 447 6.42 22.82 21.25
C SER A 447 6.93 22.07 22.47
N PHE A 448 7.84 21.16 22.24
CA PHE A 448 8.62 20.45 23.25
C PHE A 448 10.09 20.79 23.08
N GLY A 449 10.79 21.11 24.17
CA GLY A 449 12.21 21.45 24.16
C GLY A 449 13.04 20.34 24.80
N THR A 450 14.19 19.99 24.21
CA THR A 450 15.16 19.09 24.85
C THR A 450 16.59 19.36 24.38
N SER A 451 17.56 19.06 25.24
CA SER A 451 19.00 19.06 24.90
C SER A 451 19.57 17.65 24.73
N ASN A 452 18.74 16.61 24.85
CA ASN A 452 19.14 15.23 24.60
C ASN A 452 18.74 14.83 23.17
N PRO A 453 19.71 14.50 22.28
CA PRO A 453 19.42 14.14 20.89
C PRO A 453 18.66 12.82 20.75
N ARG A 454 18.86 11.85 21.66
CA ARG A 454 18.13 10.58 21.63
C ARG A 454 16.66 10.79 21.98
N LEU A 455 16.41 11.47 23.09
CA LEU A 455 15.04 11.83 23.50
C LEU A 455 14.34 12.69 22.44
N ARG A 456 15.08 13.57 21.74
CA ARG A 456 14.54 14.32 20.60
C ARG A 456 13.99 13.38 19.52
N ASP A 457 14.77 12.40 19.10
CA ASP A 457 14.39 11.48 18.02
C ASP A 457 13.22 10.58 18.43
N ASP A 458 13.22 10.11 19.68
CA ASP A 458 12.15 9.32 20.25
C ASP A 458 10.82 10.09 20.33
N VAL A 459 10.85 11.37 20.76
CA VAL A 459 9.66 12.22 20.80
C VAL A 459 9.16 12.53 19.39
N VAL A 460 10.05 12.70 18.41
CA VAL A 460 9.67 12.85 17.01
C VAL A 460 8.96 11.59 16.50
N GLU A 461 9.47 10.41 16.80
CA GLU A 461 8.83 9.13 16.44
C GLU A 461 7.46 8.99 17.13
N LEU A 462 7.38 9.29 18.44
CA LEU A 462 6.12 9.27 19.20
C LEU A 462 5.07 10.17 18.53
N LEU A 463 5.43 11.42 18.21
CA LEU A 463 4.52 12.36 17.54
C LEU A 463 4.07 11.87 16.17
N ARG A 464 5.00 11.34 15.35
CA ARG A 464 4.67 10.79 14.03
C ARG A 464 3.75 9.58 14.13
N SER A 465 4.00 8.71 15.10
CA SER A 465 3.17 7.53 15.36
C SER A 465 1.74 7.90 15.79
N LEU A 466 1.56 9.06 16.44
CA LEU A 466 0.25 9.61 16.82
C LEU A 466 -0.44 10.39 15.68
N GLY A 467 0.17 10.45 14.49
CA GLY A 467 -0.36 11.16 13.32
C GLY A 467 -0.08 12.67 13.31
N TYR A 468 0.82 13.16 14.18
CA TYR A 468 1.27 14.55 14.13
C TYR A 468 2.40 14.73 13.11
N LYS A 469 2.57 15.97 12.64
CA LYS A 469 3.65 16.39 11.75
C LYS A 469 4.64 17.30 12.50
N PRO A 470 5.62 16.73 13.23
CA PRO A 470 6.62 17.51 13.94
C PRO A 470 7.67 18.13 13.01
N VAL A 471 8.13 19.31 13.38
CA VAL A 471 9.27 20.01 12.77
C VAL A 471 10.29 20.28 13.86
N VAL A 472 11.53 19.85 13.64
CA VAL A 472 12.62 20.04 14.59
C VAL A 472 13.39 21.30 14.24
N ARG A 473 13.65 22.16 15.23
CA ARG A 473 14.52 23.34 15.09
C ARG A 473 15.67 23.25 16.09
N GLU A 474 16.88 23.31 15.57
CA GLU A 474 18.08 23.42 16.39
C GLU A 474 18.34 24.88 16.77
N HIS A 475 18.78 25.11 18.00
CA HIS A 475 19.23 26.41 18.48
C HIS A 475 20.25 26.26 19.60
N GLN A 476 21.05 27.29 19.82
CA GLN A 476 21.91 27.42 20.99
C GLN A 476 21.33 28.49 21.92
N PRO A 477 20.78 28.11 23.09
CA PRO A 477 20.21 29.06 24.02
C PRO A 477 21.32 29.90 24.65
N THR A 478 21.09 31.21 24.80
CA THR A 478 22.00 32.10 25.52
C THR A 478 21.43 32.38 26.90
N ASN A 479 22.23 32.16 27.95
CA ASN A 479 21.84 32.55 29.30
C ASN A 479 21.75 34.08 29.37
N THR A 480 20.54 34.62 29.59
CA THR A 480 20.28 36.05 29.57
C THR A 480 20.97 36.82 30.69
N ALA A 481 21.25 36.17 31.82
CA ALA A 481 21.90 36.80 32.98
C ALA A 481 23.43 36.87 32.84
N THR A 482 24.04 35.90 32.16
CA THR A 482 25.51 35.76 32.07
C THR A 482 26.07 35.96 30.66
N GLY A 483 25.22 36.04 29.64
CA GLY A 483 25.61 36.10 28.22
C GLY A 483 26.25 34.81 27.68
N LYS A 484 26.41 33.77 28.50
CA LYS A 484 27.06 32.52 28.09
C LYS A 484 26.13 31.67 27.22
N GLN A 485 26.68 31.15 26.13
CA GLN A 485 25.98 30.17 25.30
C GLN A 485 25.87 28.84 26.05
N GLY A 486 24.66 28.29 26.05
CA GLY A 486 24.36 26.96 26.55
C GLY A 486 24.65 25.87 25.52
N LYS A 487 24.39 24.63 25.91
CA LYS A 487 24.50 23.47 25.02
C LYS A 487 23.47 23.56 23.89
N THR A 488 23.79 22.99 22.73
CA THR A 488 22.84 22.81 21.63
C THR A 488 21.55 22.16 22.14
N ALA A 489 20.41 22.73 21.75
CA ALA A 489 19.09 22.27 22.12
C ALA A 489 18.17 22.25 20.90
N TRP A 490 17.15 21.40 20.96
CA TRP A 490 16.16 21.23 19.91
C TRP A 490 14.78 21.60 20.41
N LYS A 491 14.04 22.29 19.56
CA LYS A 491 12.63 22.61 19.75
C LYS A 491 11.82 21.85 18.70
N ILE A 492 11.04 20.89 19.15
CA ILE A 492 10.13 20.11 18.32
C ILE A 492 8.80 20.84 18.30
N GLN A 493 8.30 21.21 17.12
CA GLN A 493 7.07 21.99 16.96
C GLN A 493 6.05 21.23 16.11
N TYR A 494 4.80 21.22 16.54
CA TYR A 494 3.70 20.58 15.81
C TYR A 494 2.37 21.27 16.11
N ALA A 495 1.36 21.00 15.30
CA ALA A 495 0.01 21.51 15.51
C ALA A 495 -0.83 20.52 16.31
N ALA A 496 -1.41 20.98 17.42
CA ALA A 496 -2.40 20.27 18.21
C ALA A 496 -3.50 21.26 18.65
N TYR A 497 -4.68 20.75 19.00
CA TYR A 497 -5.89 21.55 19.21
C TYR A 497 -6.69 21.01 20.40
N ALA A 498 -7.67 21.78 20.86
CA ALA A 498 -8.46 21.48 22.05
C ALA A 498 -9.35 20.21 21.97
N ASP A 499 -9.61 19.67 20.77
CA ASP A 499 -10.43 18.46 20.59
C ASP A 499 -9.68 17.15 20.90
N GLU A 500 -8.35 17.19 20.85
CA GLU A 500 -7.48 16.08 21.28
C GLU A 500 -6.32 16.69 22.08
N PRO A 501 -6.55 17.07 23.34
CA PRO A 501 -5.58 17.82 24.13
C PRO A 501 -4.35 16.97 24.45
N VAL A 502 -3.18 17.58 24.26
CA VAL A 502 -1.85 16.99 24.50
C VAL A 502 -1.26 17.36 25.87
N PHE A 503 -2.09 17.89 26.77
CA PHE A 503 -1.75 18.24 28.15
C PHE A 503 -2.83 17.66 29.06
N HIS A 504 -2.49 17.29 30.29
CA HIS A 504 -3.49 17.17 31.35
C HIS A 504 -3.64 18.48 32.12
N LEU A 505 -2.53 19.21 32.31
CA LEU A 505 -2.52 20.50 33.02
C LEU A 505 -3.54 21.49 32.46
N GLU A 506 -4.55 21.86 33.25
CA GLU A 506 -5.64 22.75 32.86
C GLU A 506 -5.12 24.07 32.27
N ARG A 507 -4.18 24.72 32.97
CA ARG A 507 -3.55 25.97 32.54
C ARG A 507 -2.88 25.87 31.15
N LYS A 508 -2.33 24.70 30.80
CA LYS A 508 -1.70 24.48 29.48
C LYS A 508 -2.75 24.08 28.43
N ARG A 509 -3.76 23.31 28.81
CA ARG A 509 -4.91 22.95 27.95
C ARG A 509 -5.67 24.17 27.46
N ASP A 510 -5.91 25.15 28.34
CA ASP A 510 -6.64 26.39 28.02
C ASP A 510 -5.95 27.27 26.97
N ARG A 511 -4.67 27.00 26.69
CA ARG A 511 -3.91 27.71 25.66
C ARG A 511 -4.08 27.10 24.27
N LEU A 512 -4.65 25.90 24.17
CA LEU A 512 -4.90 25.24 22.89
C LEU A 512 -6.05 25.93 22.16
N ALA A 513 -5.79 26.28 20.91
CA ALA A 513 -6.83 26.81 20.03
C ALA A 513 -7.87 25.71 19.70
N PRO A 514 -9.14 26.08 19.43
CA PRO A 514 -10.12 25.16 18.90
C PRO A 514 -9.68 24.61 17.53
N ALA A 515 -10.15 23.41 17.21
CA ALA A 515 -9.88 22.78 15.93
C ALA A 515 -10.38 23.65 14.77
N PRO A 516 -9.54 23.95 13.75
CA PRO A 516 -10.01 24.66 12.56
C PRO A 516 -10.93 23.77 11.73
N LYS A 517 -11.88 24.38 10.99
CA LYS A 517 -12.79 23.65 10.08
C LYS A 517 -12.07 22.73 9.10
N THR A 518 -10.85 23.10 8.69
CA THR A 518 -9.99 22.23 7.88
C THR A 518 -8.55 22.23 8.40
N ARG A 519 -7.97 21.03 8.53
CA ARG A 519 -6.59 20.81 9.02
C ARG A 519 -5.59 20.60 7.88
N GLN A 520 -5.77 21.28 6.75
CA GLN A 520 -5.03 20.97 5.51
C GLN A 520 -3.51 21.03 5.72
N ARG A 521 -3.00 22.11 6.34
CA ARG A 521 -1.54 22.28 6.53
C ARG A 521 -0.92 21.33 7.54
N SER A 522 -1.66 20.81 8.51
CA SER A 522 -1.16 19.83 9.48
C SER A 522 -1.32 18.40 9.00
N ARG A 523 -2.26 18.11 8.10
CA ARG A 523 -2.53 16.78 7.55
C ARG A 523 -1.87 16.47 6.22
N THR A 524 -1.12 17.39 5.62
CA THR A 524 -0.33 17.12 4.41
C THR A 524 1.10 17.64 4.56
N ARG A 525 2.03 17.00 3.85
CA ARG A 525 3.44 17.40 3.69
C ARG A 525 3.63 17.86 2.27
N GLN A 526 4.12 19.07 2.06
CA GLN A 526 4.45 19.52 0.70
C GLN A 526 5.76 18.90 0.28
N ILE A 527 5.86 18.51 -0.99
CA ILE A 527 7.12 18.10 -1.60
C ILE A 527 7.85 19.39 -1.98
N VAL A 528 8.98 19.66 -1.31
CA VAL A 528 9.71 20.92 -1.44
C VAL A 528 10.93 20.80 -2.34
N SER A 529 11.50 19.60 -2.47
CA SER A 529 12.64 19.33 -3.34
C SER A 529 12.58 17.91 -3.92
N VAL A 530 13.07 17.77 -5.15
CA VAL A 530 13.39 16.48 -5.77
C VAL A 530 14.77 16.66 -6.39
N THR A 531 15.79 16.10 -5.75
CA THR A 531 17.20 16.35 -6.11
C THR A 531 17.84 15.06 -6.61
N PRO A 532 18.47 15.03 -7.79
CA PRO A 532 19.19 13.85 -8.26
C PRO A 532 20.29 13.45 -7.26
N VAL A 533 20.42 12.15 -7.00
CA VAL A 533 21.49 11.57 -6.18
C VAL A 533 22.22 10.47 -6.94
N PRO A 534 23.43 10.07 -6.54
CA PRO A 534 24.09 8.89 -7.11
C PRO A 534 23.16 7.67 -7.07
N SER A 535 23.25 6.82 -8.09
CA SER A 535 22.49 5.58 -8.14
C SER A 535 22.80 4.72 -6.91
N VAL A 536 21.76 4.35 -6.17
CA VAL A 536 21.86 3.43 -5.03
C VAL A 536 21.11 2.13 -5.36
N PRO A 537 21.43 1.01 -4.70
CA PRO A 537 20.60 -0.18 -4.76
C PRO A 537 19.18 0.14 -4.26
N VAL A 538 18.18 -0.27 -5.03
CA VAL A 538 16.78 0.02 -4.75
C VAL A 538 15.94 -1.25 -4.87
N ARG A 539 14.88 -1.39 -4.08
CA ARG A 539 13.98 -2.54 -4.11
C ARG A 539 12.52 -2.13 -4.06
N CYS A 540 11.65 -3.03 -4.52
CA CYS A 540 10.21 -2.91 -4.42
C CYS A 540 9.61 -3.97 -3.51
N ILE A 541 8.48 -3.63 -2.87
CA ILE A 541 7.63 -4.57 -2.14
C ILE A 541 6.16 -4.45 -2.57
N GLY A 542 5.39 -5.52 -2.37
CA GLY A 542 3.93 -5.55 -2.45
C GLY A 542 3.34 -5.74 -1.06
N VAL A 543 2.28 -5.00 -0.72
CA VAL A 543 1.59 -5.08 0.59
C VAL A 543 0.11 -5.40 0.43
N SER A 544 -0.51 -5.97 1.47
CA SER A 544 -1.93 -6.35 1.49
C SER A 544 -2.92 -5.19 1.69
N SER A 545 -2.42 -3.96 1.87
CA SER A 545 -3.28 -2.78 2.04
C SER A 545 -4.21 -2.56 0.84
N ARG A 546 -5.49 -2.26 1.13
CA ARG A 546 -6.53 -1.99 0.11
C ARG A 546 -6.21 -0.76 -0.75
N SER A 547 -5.52 0.22 -0.17
CA SER A 547 -5.09 1.44 -0.86
C SER A 547 -3.79 1.25 -1.65
N GLU A 548 -3.15 0.09 -1.52
CA GLU A 548 -1.84 -0.21 -2.11
C GLU A 548 -0.71 0.70 -1.59
N LEU A 549 -0.95 1.40 -0.48
CA LEU A 549 0.03 2.25 0.20
C LEU A 549 0.63 1.56 1.43
N PHE A 550 1.87 1.92 1.74
CA PHE A 550 2.55 1.60 3.00
C PHE A 550 3.38 2.79 3.48
N LEU A 551 3.73 2.80 4.76
CA LEU A 551 4.55 3.86 5.36
C LEU A 551 6.05 3.57 5.15
N ALA A 552 6.79 4.60 4.72
CA ALA A 552 8.23 4.51 4.51
C ALA A 552 8.99 5.72 5.07
N GLY A 553 10.25 5.49 5.44
CA GLY A 553 11.16 6.46 6.04
C GLY A 553 10.79 6.85 7.47
N ASP A 554 11.70 7.57 8.12
CA ASP A 554 11.50 8.07 9.49
C ASP A 554 10.29 8.99 9.61
N GLY A 555 9.87 9.61 8.50
CA GLY A 555 8.74 10.52 8.41
C GLY A 555 7.36 9.85 8.38
N PHE A 556 7.29 8.52 8.32
CA PHE A 556 6.04 7.77 8.13
C PHE A 556 5.30 8.29 6.88
N ILE A 557 6.02 8.29 5.75
CA ILE A 557 5.54 8.85 4.48
C ILE A 557 4.75 7.76 3.76
N PRO A 558 3.45 7.97 3.49
CA PRO A 558 2.67 7.04 2.68
C PRO A 558 3.20 6.98 1.25
N THR A 559 3.50 5.78 0.78
CA THR A 559 4.02 5.56 -0.58
C THR A 559 3.44 4.31 -1.23
N HIS A 560 3.47 4.26 -2.57
CA HIS A 560 2.84 3.22 -3.36
C HIS A 560 3.66 1.94 -3.41
N ASN A 561 2.98 0.80 -3.36
CA ASN A 561 3.58 -0.51 -3.57
C ASN A 561 4.01 -0.72 -5.04
N SER A 562 4.75 -1.79 -5.32
CA SER A 562 4.97 -2.21 -6.70
C SER A 562 3.95 -3.26 -7.12
N LYS A 563 3.04 -2.93 -8.04
CA LYS A 563 2.24 -3.96 -8.71
C LYS A 563 3.12 -4.84 -9.60
N VAL A 564 3.02 -6.16 -9.44
CA VAL A 564 3.10 -7.08 -10.59
C VAL A 564 1.78 -6.95 -11.35
N ALA A 565 1.89 -6.91 -12.68
CA ALA A 565 0.82 -6.92 -13.69
C ALA A 565 -0.58 -7.35 -13.21
N ALA A 566 -1.48 -6.38 -12.97
CA ALA A 566 -2.92 -6.64 -13.00
C ALA A 566 -3.74 -5.54 -13.68
N ASN A 567 -3.18 -4.35 -13.95
CA ASN A 567 -3.78 -3.43 -14.91
C ASN A 567 -2.74 -2.40 -15.36
N PRO A 568 -2.22 -2.46 -16.61
CA PRO A 568 -1.46 -1.34 -17.15
C PRO A 568 -2.36 -0.08 -17.17
N PRO A 569 -1.81 1.11 -16.88
CA PRO A 569 -2.53 2.38 -17.00
C PRO A 569 -3.32 2.47 -18.30
N ALA A 570 -4.49 3.13 -18.29
CA ALA A 570 -5.37 3.18 -19.45
C ALA A 570 -4.65 3.66 -20.74
N GLN A 571 -3.65 4.55 -20.63
CA GLN A 571 -2.86 4.98 -21.79
C GLN A 571 -1.98 3.85 -22.37
N ILE A 572 -1.47 2.95 -21.53
CA ILE A 572 -0.66 1.80 -21.93
C ILE A 572 -1.56 0.67 -22.45
N ARG A 573 -2.72 0.44 -21.82
CA ARG A 573 -3.75 -0.46 -22.36
C ARG A 573 -4.17 -0.01 -23.77
N ASN A 574 -4.37 1.29 -23.96
CA ASN A 574 -4.70 1.86 -25.27
C ASN A 574 -3.51 1.81 -26.24
N PHE A 575 -2.27 1.99 -25.78
CA PHE A 575 -1.07 1.86 -26.63
C PHE A 575 -0.85 0.42 -27.10
N VAL A 576 -1.01 -0.56 -26.21
CA VAL A 576 -0.92 -1.99 -26.54
C VAL A 576 -2.08 -2.40 -27.44
N SER A 577 -3.31 -1.99 -27.11
CA SER A 577 -4.49 -2.22 -27.96
C SER A 577 -4.32 -1.61 -29.34
N ASN A 578 -3.87 -0.35 -29.44
CA ASN A 578 -3.67 0.34 -30.72
C ASN A 578 -2.47 -0.22 -31.49
N GLY A 579 -1.42 -0.68 -30.80
CA GLY A 579 -0.27 -1.34 -31.41
C GLY A 579 -0.63 -2.70 -32.02
N VAL A 580 -1.48 -3.46 -31.33
CA VAL A 580 -2.04 -4.73 -31.82
C VAL A 580 -2.98 -4.47 -33.01
N LEU A 581 -3.87 -3.47 -32.94
CA LEU A 581 -4.76 -3.10 -34.06
C LEU A 581 -3.98 -2.59 -35.29
N LEU A 582 -2.88 -1.85 -35.09
CA LEU A 582 -1.99 -1.41 -36.17
C LEU A 582 -1.24 -2.57 -36.81
N HIS A 583 -0.81 -3.55 -36.01
CA HIS A 583 -0.19 -4.75 -36.55
C HIS A 583 -1.18 -5.58 -37.37
N LEU A 584 -2.38 -5.79 -36.82
CA LEU A 584 -3.48 -6.52 -37.47
C LEU A 584 -4.03 -5.82 -38.72
N SER A 585 -3.76 -4.52 -38.91
CA SER A 585 -4.07 -3.78 -40.15
C SER A 585 -2.92 -3.76 -41.17
N GLY A 586 -1.89 -4.60 -40.97
CA GLY A 586 -0.83 -4.86 -41.94
C GLY A 586 0.46 -4.05 -41.71
N VAL A 587 0.64 -3.39 -40.56
CA VAL A 587 1.90 -2.71 -40.22
C VAL A 587 2.85 -3.73 -39.55
N PRO A 588 4.04 -4.01 -40.12
CA PRO A 588 5.00 -4.93 -39.48
C PRO A 588 5.37 -4.49 -38.06
N PHE A 589 5.46 -5.42 -37.11
CA PHE A 589 5.66 -5.14 -35.68
C PHE A 589 6.78 -4.14 -35.38
N HIS A 590 7.90 -4.24 -36.11
CA HIS A 590 9.06 -3.34 -35.95
C HIS A 590 8.80 -1.89 -36.40
N LYS A 591 7.77 -1.64 -37.22
CA LYS A 591 7.37 -0.30 -37.69
C LYS A 591 6.22 0.28 -36.87
N VAL A 592 5.54 -0.51 -36.05
CA VAL A 592 4.40 -0.07 -35.21
C VAL A 592 4.80 1.09 -34.27
N PRO A 593 5.94 1.05 -33.53
CA PRO A 593 6.32 2.16 -32.65
C PRO A 593 6.51 3.48 -33.41
N LEU A 594 7.14 3.43 -34.58
CA LEU A 594 7.36 4.59 -35.45
C LEU A 594 6.04 5.18 -35.97
N ARG A 595 5.08 4.32 -36.37
CA ARG A 595 3.77 4.75 -36.87
C ARG A 595 2.89 5.36 -35.79
N VAL A 596 2.91 4.81 -34.58
CA VAL A 596 2.20 5.39 -33.42
C VAL A 596 2.77 6.77 -33.06
N ILE A 597 4.10 6.92 -33.04
CA ILE A 597 4.75 8.22 -32.79
C ILE A 597 4.39 9.25 -33.88
N GLN A 598 4.36 8.83 -35.15
CA GLN A 598 3.95 9.70 -36.27
C GLN A 598 2.48 10.14 -36.17
N ALA A 599 1.57 9.23 -35.82
CA ALA A 599 0.15 9.54 -35.63
C ALA A 599 -0.06 10.50 -34.45
N VAL A 600 0.62 10.31 -33.31
CA VAL A 600 0.56 11.20 -32.15
C VAL A 600 1.09 12.60 -32.47
N LYS A 601 2.18 12.70 -33.25
CA LYS A 601 2.70 13.99 -33.75
C LYS A 601 1.70 14.71 -34.65
N GLN A 602 1.00 13.99 -35.54
CA GLN A 602 -0.02 14.56 -36.42
C GLN A 602 -1.29 15.00 -35.68
N ILE A 603 -1.72 14.26 -34.65
CA ILE A 603 -2.84 14.64 -33.77
C ILE A 603 -2.51 15.95 -33.03
N ARG A 604 -1.28 16.08 -32.51
CA ARG A 604 -0.81 17.33 -31.86
C ARG A 604 -0.70 18.49 -32.86
N ALA A 605 -0.26 18.24 -34.09
CA ALA A 605 -0.19 19.27 -35.14
C ALA A 605 -1.57 19.72 -35.64
N ARG A 606 -2.57 18.84 -35.66
CA ARG A 606 -3.96 19.17 -36.00
C ARG A 606 -4.63 20.06 -34.94
N ALA A 607 -4.32 19.85 -33.66
CA ALA A 607 -4.73 20.75 -32.59
C ALA A 607 -4.15 22.17 -32.72
N GLN A 608 -3.18 22.38 -33.62
CA GLN A 608 -2.51 23.65 -33.92
C GLN A 608 -2.89 24.22 -35.31
N GLY A 609 -3.89 23.67 -36.01
CA GLY A 609 -4.49 24.30 -37.20
C GLY A 609 -3.78 24.11 -38.55
N ARG A 610 -2.88 23.13 -38.70
CA ARG A 610 -2.14 22.87 -39.97
C ARG A 610 -2.99 22.13 -41.03
N PRO A 611 -2.73 22.28 -42.35
CA PRO A 611 -3.60 21.81 -43.43
C PRO A 611 -3.72 20.28 -43.58
N ALA A 612 -4.84 19.83 -44.15
CA ALA A 612 -5.26 18.42 -44.22
C ALA A 612 -4.38 17.50 -45.08
N SER A 613 -3.57 18.05 -45.98
CA SER A 613 -2.64 17.30 -46.84
C SER A 613 -1.53 16.57 -46.05
N GLU A 614 -1.31 16.92 -44.77
CA GLU A 614 -0.29 16.30 -43.91
C GLU A 614 -0.82 15.13 -43.04
N TRP A 615 -2.11 14.75 -43.14
CA TRP A 615 -2.78 13.85 -42.17
C TRP A 615 -2.86 12.37 -42.58
N LYS A 616 -2.04 11.95 -43.54
CA LYS A 616 -2.09 10.61 -44.16
C LYS A 616 -2.07 9.43 -43.17
N HIS A 617 -1.41 9.55 -42.01
CA HIS A 617 -1.35 8.45 -41.03
C HIS A 617 -2.49 8.48 -40.02
N TYR A 618 -3.04 9.67 -39.73
CA TYR A 618 -4.27 9.82 -38.98
C TYR A 618 -5.48 9.27 -39.75
N ASP A 619 -5.60 9.55 -41.05
CA ASP A 619 -6.73 9.06 -41.85
C ASP A 619 -6.71 7.53 -41.99
N VAL A 620 -5.52 6.92 -42.04
CA VAL A 620 -5.35 5.47 -42.00
C VAL A 620 -5.82 4.92 -40.65
N ALA A 621 -5.41 5.51 -39.53
CA ALA A 621 -5.86 5.08 -38.20
C ALA A 621 -7.39 5.18 -38.04
N ARG A 622 -7.99 6.30 -38.48
CA ARG A 622 -9.43 6.54 -38.43
C ARG A 622 -10.23 5.57 -39.31
N ARG A 623 -9.73 5.23 -40.51
CA ARG A 623 -10.39 4.29 -41.44
C ARG A 623 -10.54 2.89 -40.86
N TYR A 624 -9.65 2.51 -39.94
CA TYR A 624 -9.67 1.21 -39.24
C TYR A 624 -10.21 1.30 -37.80
N GLY A 625 -10.88 2.40 -37.45
CA GLY A 625 -11.61 2.52 -36.18
C GLY A 625 -10.75 2.82 -34.95
N VAL A 626 -9.57 3.41 -35.13
CA VAL A 626 -8.68 3.87 -34.04
C VAL A 626 -8.90 5.35 -33.71
#